data_AF-A0A4Q3BW07-F1
#
_entry.id   AF-A0A4Q3BW07-F1
#
_cell.length_a   1.000
_cell.length_b   1.000
_cell.length_c   1.000
_cell.angle_alpha   90.00
_cell.angle_beta   90.00
_cell.angle_gamma   90.00
#
_symmetry.space_group_name_H-M   'P 1'
#
loop_
_entity.id
_entity.type
_entity.pdbx_description
1 polymer ?
#
loop_
_entity_poly.entity_id
_entity_poly.type
_entity_poly.pdbx_seq_one_letter_code
_entity_poly.pdbx_strand_id
1 'polypeptide(L)'
;MALFVFWQDHAARGRSADQLHPLLLDEAHIVPDSTTRGKVETRAGDWHFAAFATRTHFYTPKAQIWQAPGEGVCVIHGLIWRIGPAGGQLLDARAVSRLLDRPGATLPDDIAGEYAVARLHADGTLNAF
;
A
#
# COMPACT_ATOMS: atom_id res chain seq x y z
N MET A 1 -1.41 11.16 -11.68
CA MET A 1 -1.40 11.53 -10.24
C MET A 1 -1.69 10.31 -9.35
N ALA A 2 -0.66 9.70 -8.76
CA ALA A 2 -0.75 8.50 -7.92
C ALA A 2 0.02 8.65 -6.58
N LEU A 3 -0.47 8.03 -5.51
CA LEU A 3 0.21 7.93 -4.20
C LEU A 3 0.98 6.61 -4.07
N PHE A 4 0.40 5.57 -4.64
CA PHE A 4 1.00 4.26 -4.88
C PHE A 4 0.29 3.62 -6.07
N VAL A 5 0.94 2.64 -6.68
CA VAL A 5 0.40 1.89 -7.82
C VAL A 5 0.75 0.43 -7.65
N PHE A 6 -0.22 -0.43 -7.96
CA PHE A 6 -0.08 -1.87 -8.07
C PHE A 6 -0.41 -2.29 -9.50
N TRP A 7 0.40 -3.18 -10.07
CA TRP A 7 0.12 -3.75 -11.38
C TRP A 7 0.64 -5.17 -11.49
N GLN A 8 0.02 -5.95 -12.36
CA GLN A 8 0.52 -7.25 -12.78
C GLN A 8 1.30 -7.12 -14.08
N ASP A 9 2.24 -8.04 -14.31
CA ASP A 9 3.08 -8.02 -15.52
C ASP A 9 2.26 -8.01 -16.82
N HIS A 10 1.18 -8.78 -16.90
CA HIS A 10 0.34 -8.82 -18.09
C HIS A 10 -0.38 -7.48 -18.35
N ALA A 11 -0.63 -6.69 -17.30
CA ALA A 11 -1.25 -5.36 -17.42
C ALA A 11 -0.25 -4.30 -17.95
N ALA A 12 1.06 -4.57 -17.85
CA ALA A 12 2.12 -3.64 -18.26
C ALA A 12 2.32 -3.55 -19.79
N ARG A 13 1.58 -4.32 -20.59
CA ARG A 13 1.60 -4.30 -22.07
C ARG A 13 3.02 -4.42 -22.67
N GLY A 14 3.83 -5.29 -22.09
CA GLY A 14 5.20 -5.56 -22.53
C GLY A 14 6.25 -4.55 -22.07
N ARG A 15 5.87 -3.54 -21.27
CA ARG A 15 6.84 -2.67 -20.59
C ARG A 15 7.34 -3.36 -19.33
N SER A 16 8.66 -3.38 -19.12
CA SER A 16 9.22 -3.89 -17.87
C SER A 16 8.87 -2.96 -16.71
N ALA A 17 8.92 -3.48 -15.48
CA ALA A 17 8.77 -2.66 -14.29
C ALA A 17 9.75 -1.47 -14.31
N ASP A 18 11.02 -1.69 -14.66
CA ASP A 18 12.04 -0.63 -14.73
C ASP A 18 11.71 0.49 -15.72
N GLN A 19 11.02 0.18 -16.82
CA GLN A 19 10.54 1.18 -17.78
C GLN A 19 9.34 1.97 -17.26
N LEU A 20 8.50 1.36 -16.42
CA LEU A 20 7.31 2.01 -15.86
C LEU A 20 7.66 2.93 -14.68
N HIS A 21 8.64 2.57 -13.86
CA HIS A 21 8.93 3.31 -12.63
C HIS A 21 9.20 4.81 -12.80
N PRO A 22 10.02 5.28 -13.77
CA PRO A 22 10.22 6.70 -13.98
C PRO A 22 8.92 7.43 -14.35
N LEU A 23 8.10 6.82 -15.23
CA LEU A 23 6.81 7.37 -15.65
C LEU A 23 5.84 7.49 -14.46
N LEU A 24 5.83 6.49 -13.58
CA LEU A 24 4.99 6.53 -12.39
C LEU A 24 5.46 7.58 -11.38
N LEU A 25 6.76 7.87 -11.32
CA LEU A 25 7.31 8.93 -10.46
C LEU A 25 6.91 10.32 -10.97
N ASP A 26 6.95 10.54 -12.29
CA ASP A 26 6.48 11.79 -12.90
C ASP A 26 4.98 12.00 -12.69
N GLU A 27 4.24 10.91 -12.57
CA GLU A 27 2.81 10.89 -12.25
C GLU A 27 2.51 10.91 -10.75
N ALA A 28 3.52 11.00 -9.86
CA ALA A 28 3.27 11.02 -8.43
C ALA A 28 2.48 12.27 -8.03
N HIS A 29 1.47 12.10 -7.17
CA HIS A 29 0.66 13.24 -6.70
C HIS A 29 1.42 14.15 -5.72
N ILE A 30 2.52 13.64 -5.17
CA ILE A 30 3.34 14.29 -4.15
C ILE A 30 4.81 14.23 -4.57
N VAL A 31 5.63 15.11 -4.00
CA VAL A 31 7.09 14.93 -4.01
C VAL A 31 7.43 13.96 -2.85
N PRO A 32 7.87 12.73 -3.14
CA PRO A 32 8.10 11.75 -2.08
C PRO A 32 9.42 12.00 -1.36
N ASP A 33 9.42 11.80 -0.05
CA ASP A 33 10.66 11.69 0.74
C ASP A 33 11.39 10.37 0.43
N SER A 34 10.63 9.33 0.09
CA SER A 34 11.19 8.05 -0.32
C SER A 34 10.25 7.35 -1.29
N THR A 35 10.83 6.69 -2.28
CA THR A 35 10.10 5.78 -3.16
C THR A 35 10.48 4.35 -2.82
N THR A 36 9.49 3.50 -2.56
CA THR A 36 9.70 2.07 -2.39
C THR A 36 9.09 1.34 -3.57
N ARG A 37 9.81 0.34 -4.05
CA ARG A 37 9.42 -0.49 -5.19
C ARG A 37 9.54 -1.93 -4.76
N GLY A 38 8.68 -2.80 -5.27
CA GLY A 38 8.80 -4.21 -4.98
C GLY A 38 8.07 -5.09 -5.96
N LYS A 39 8.42 -6.37 -5.89
CA LYS A 39 7.76 -7.48 -6.57
C LYS A 39 7.16 -8.41 -5.52
N VAL A 40 5.97 -8.92 -5.79
CA VAL A 40 5.31 -9.96 -5.00
C VAL A 40 4.90 -11.06 -5.95
N GLU A 41 5.51 -12.23 -5.78
CA GLU A 41 5.11 -13.44 -6.49
C GLU A 41 3.88 -14.02 -5.79
N THR A 42 2.78 -14.18 -6.54
CA THR A 42 1.51 -14.68 -6.00
C THR A 42 1.00 -15.83 -6.85
N ARG A 43 -0.01 -16.55 -6.34
CA ARG A 43 -0.69 -17.59 -7.12
C ARG A 43 -1.39 -17.04 -8.36
N ALA A 44 -1.82 -15.78 -8.34
CA ALA A 44 -2.41 -15.10 -9.50
C ALA A 44 -1.36 -14.48 -10.45
N GLY A 45 -0.07 -14.76 -10.23
CA GLY A 45 1.05 -14.25 -11.02
C GLY A 45 1.86 -13.18 -10.31
N ASP A 46 2.77 -12.59 -11.06
CA ASP A 46 3.73 -11.61 -10.56
C ASP A 46 3.12 -10.22 -10.50
N TRP A 47 3.16 -9.65 -9.30
CA TRP A 47 2.76 -8.29 -9.03
C TRP A 47 3.96 -7.41 -8.78
N HIS A 48 3.82 -6.17 -9.20
CA HIS A 48 4.72 -5.09 -8.89
C HIS A 48 3.98 -3.96 -8.17
N PHE A 49 4.72 -3.22 -7.35
CA PHE A 49 4.21 -2.00 -6.76
C PHE A 49 5.27 -0.91 -6.72
N ALA A 50 4.79 0.33 -6.74
CA ALA A 50 5.54 1.53 -6.46
C ALA A 50 4.75 2.36 -5.45
N ALA A 51 5.41 2.80 -4.39
CA ALA A 51 4.80 3.62 -3.34
C ALA A 51 5.65 4.87 -3.11
N PHE A 52 5.00 6.03 -3.18
CA PHE A 52 5.60 7.35 -3.06
C PHE A 52 5.30 7.87 -1.66
N ALA A 53 6.17 7.53 -0.71
CA ALA A 53 5.95 7.85 0.69
C ALA A 53 6.54 9.21 1.05
N THR A 54 5.80 10.01 1.80
CA THR A 54 6.22 11.33 2.30
C THR A 54 6.05 11.39 3.81
N ARG A 55 6.88 12.16 4.50
CA ARG A 55 6.67 12.44 5.92
C ARG A 55 5.45 13.34 6.06
N THR A 56 4.53 12.91 6.90
CA THR A 56 3.45 13.77 7.40
C THR A 56 3.76 14.14 8.84
N HIS A 57 2.95 15.00 9.44
CA HIS A 57 3.03 15.27 10.89
C HIS A 57 2.84 14.01 11.76
N PHE A 58 2.38 12.89 11.18
CA PHE A 58 1.93 11.70 11.90
C PHE A 58 2.70 10.42 11.54
N TYR A 59 3.28 10.31 10.35
CA TYR A 59 4.01 9.13 9.91
C TYR A 59 5.41 9.42 9.41
N THR A 60 6.30 8.48 9.66
CA THR A 60 7.52 8.34 8.87
C THR A 60 7.20 7.62 7.56
N PRO A 61 7.95 7.85 6.47
CA PRO A 61 7.75 7.13 5.21
C PRO A 61 7.80 5.59 5.37
N LYS A 62 8.61 5.07 6.29
CA LYS A 62 8.72 3.63 6.56
C LYS A 62 7.46 3.03 7.20
N ALA A 63 6.64 3.84 7.87
CA ALA A 63 5.38 3.38 8.46
C ALA A 63 4.27 3.19 7.41
N GLN A 64 4.46 3.70 6.20
CA GLN A 64 3.45 3.65 5.13
C GLN A 64 3.48 2.37 4.32
N ILE A 65 4.48 1.51 4.53
CA ILE A 65 4.68 0.31 3.73
C ILE A 65 5.07 -0.83 4.64
N TRP A 66 4.38 -1.95 4.49
CA TRP A 66 4.74 -3.20 5.12
C TRP A 66 4.70 -4.33 4.08
N GLN A 67 5.74 -5.15 4.05
CA GLN A 67 5.83 -6.33 3.19
C GLN A 67 6.46 -7.47 3.98
N ALA A 68 5.96 -8.69 3.78
CA ALA A 68 6.56 -9.89 4.33
C ALA A 68 6.54 -11.05 3.31
N PRO A 69 7.62 -11.85 3.21
CA PRO A 69 7.66 -13.01 2.32
C PRO A 69 6.50 -13.97 2.60
N GLY A 70 5.79 -14.39 1.56
CA GLY A 70 4.64 -15.29 1.68
C GLY A 70 3.37 -14.66 2.29
N GLU A 71 3.40 -13.40 2.71
CA GLU A 71 2.22 -12.68 3.23
C GLU A 71 1.75 -11.56 2.30
N GLY A 72 2.63 -11.06 1.42
CA GLY A 72 2.33 -10.00 0.46
C GLY A 72 2.74 -8.62 0.97
N VAL A 73 2.01 -7.58 0.55
CA VAL A 73 2.34 -6.18 0.86
C VAL A 73 1.08 -5.38 1.23
N CYS A 74 1.25 -4.40 2.12
CA CYS A 74 0.26 -3.39 2.45
C CYS A 74 0.92 -2.01 2.30
N VAL A 75 0.26 -1.12 1.57
CA VAL A 75 0.67 0.27 1.41
C VAL A 75 -0.48 1.14 1.91
N ILE A 76 -0.16 2.15 2.70
CA ILE A 76 -1.10 3.16 3.17
C ILE A 76 -0.58 4.54 2.79
N HIS A 77 -1.50 5.46 2.53
CA HIS A 77 -1.21 6.87 2.45
C HIS A 77 -2.31 7.64 3.16
N GLY A 78 -1.95 8.66 3.95
CA GLY A 78 -2.90 9.44 4.75
C GLY A 78 -2.88 9.07 6.24
N LEU A 79 -3.96 9.36 6.95
CA LEU A 79 -4.14 9.22 8.39
C LEU A 79 -5.17 8.14 8.69
N ILE A 80 -4.73 7.06 9.34
CA ILE A 80 -5.61 5.95 9.71
C ILE A 80 -5.60 5.82 11.23
N TRP A 81 -6.72 6.16 11.83
CA TRP A 81 -6.93 6.06 13.27
C TRP A 81 -7.87 4.92 13.58
N ARG A 82 -7.53 4.12 14.58
CA ARG A 82 -8.48 3.24 15.26
C ARG A 82 -9.02 3.94 16.50
N ILE A 83 -10.33 4.11 16.57
CA ILE A 83 -10.99 4.81 17.66
C ILE A 83 -11.44 3.80 18.70
N GLY A 84 -10.86 3.88 19.89
CA GLY A 84 -11.23 3.06 21.03
C GLY A 84 -11.71 3.89 22.22
N PRO A 85 -12.14 3.22 23.32
CA PRO A 85 -12.56 3.90 24.55
C PRO A 85 -11.48 4.79 25.18
N ALA A 86 -10.20 4.46 24.96
CA ALA A 86 -9.05 5.22 25.44
C ALA A 86 -8.60 6.34 24.49
N GLY A 87 -9.32 6.57 23.39
CA GLY A 87 -8.98 7.54 22.35
C GLY A 87 -8.56 6.91 21.03
N GLY A 88 -7.99 7.73 20.15
CA GLY A 88 -7.52 7.31 18.82
C GLY A 88 -6.09 6.78 18.85
N GLN A 89 -5.87 5.63 18.21
CA GLN A 89 -4.54 5.08 17.94
C GLN A 89 -4.22 5.19 16.46
N LEU A 90 -3.09 5.80 16.12
CA LEU A 90 -2.60 5.86 14.75
C LEU A 90 -2.09 4.48 14.31
N LEU A 91 -2.49 4.02 13.12
CA LEU A 91 -2.14 2.71 12.58
C LEU A 91 -1.11 2.83 11.46
N ASP A 92 0.00 2.11 11.55
CA ASP A 92 0.94 1.94 10.44
C ASP A 92 0.48 0.85 9.45
N ALA A 93 1.19 0.70 8.34
CA ALA A 93 0.86 -0.29 7.31
C ALA A 93 0.84 -1.74 7.82
N ARG A 94 1.64 -2.07 8.85
CA ARG A 94 1.65 -3.40 9.46
C ARG A 94 0.42 -3.62 10.33
N ALA A 95 -0.02 -2.61 11.06
CA ALA A 95 -1.25 -2.69 11.83
C ALA A 95 -2.47 -2.80 10.91
N VAL A 96 -2.51 -2.02 9.82
CA VAL A 96 -3.57 -2.10 8.81
C VAL A 96 -3.56 -3.45 8.10
N SER A 97 -2.39 -4.03 7.78
CA SER A 97 -2.31 -5.36 7.16
C SER A 97 -2.89 -6.48 8.02
N ARG A 98 -2.90 -6.31 9.35
CA ARG A 98 -3.53 -7.26 10.29
C ARG A 98 -5.04 -7.09 10.39
N LEU A 99 -5.57 -5.90 10.11
CA LEU A 99 -7.01 -5.69 9.99
C LEU A 99 -7.54 -6.28 8.67
N LEU A 100 -6.70 -6.24 7.63
CA LEU A 100 -6.94 -6.81 6.31
C LEU A 100 -6.15 -8.12 6.16
N ASP A 101 -6.38 -9.08 7.06
CA ASP A 101 -5.59 -10.32 7.14
C ASP A 101 -5.93 -11.34 6.04
N ARG A 102 -7.14 -11.26 5.48
CA ARG A 102 -7.65 -12.16 4.45
C ARG A 102 -8.29 -11.42 3.26
N PRO A 103 -8.29 -12.02 2.06
CA PRO A 103 -9.03 -11.51 0.91
C PRO A 103 -10.48 -11.16 1.25
N GLY A 104 -10.95 -10.00 0.77
CA GLY A 104 -12.30 -9.50 1.05
C GLY A 104 -12.57 -9.01 2.48
N ALA A 105 -11.60 -9.04 3.40
CA ALA A 105 -11.74 -8.35 4.68
C ALA A 105 -11.94 -6.84 4.48
N THR A 106 -12.79 -6.23 5.29
CA THR A 106 -13.06 -4.79 5.31
C THR A 106 -12.43 -4.14 6.53
N LEU A 107 -12.13 -2.84 6.43
CA LEU A 107 -11.77 -2.07 7.62
C LEU A 107 -12.96 -2.05 8.60
N PRO A 108 -12.74 -2.22 9.92
CA PRO A 108 -13.82 -2.14 10.89
C PRO A 108 -14.40 -0.72 11.00
N ASP A 109 -15.62 -0.60 11.53
CA ASP A 109 -16.33 0.67 11.69
C ASP A 109 -15.66 1.64 12.69
N ASP A 110 -14.72 1.15 13.49
CA ASP A 110 -13.91 1.96 14.41
C ASP A 110 -12.71 2.64 13.73
N ILE A 111 -12.56 2.50 12.41
CA ILE A 111 -11.52 3.15 11.62
C ILE A 111 -11.99 4.51 11.12
N ALA A 112 -11.19 5.54 11.38
CA ALA A 112 -11.46 6.92 10.98
C ALA A 112 -10.22 7.61 10.39
N GLY A 113 -10.45 8.60 9.54
CA GLY A 113 -9.40 9.48 9.00
C GLY A 113 -9.52 9.69 7.50
N GLU A 114 -8.45 10.22 6.91
CA GLU A 114 -8.33 10.48 5.48
C GLU A 114 -7.25 9.56 4.93
N TYR A 115 -7.62 8.52 4.20
CA TYR A 115 -6.67 7.49 3.80
C TYR A 115 -6.94 6.93 2.42
N ALA A 116 -5.87 6.35 1.86
CA ALA A 116 -5.91 5.40 0.77
C ALA A 116 -5.11 4.17 1.22
N VAL A 117 -5.67 2.98 1.07
CA VAL A 117 -5.05 1.71 1.45
C VAL A 117 -5.05 0.77 0.26
N ALA A 118 -3.95 0.05 0.06
CA ALA A 118 -3.89 -1.10 -0.82
C ALA A 118 -3.22 -2.28 -0.11
N ARG A 119 -3.91 -3.42 -0.11
CA ARG A 119 -3.44 -4.69 0.46
C ARG A 119 -3.43 -5.76 -0.61
N LEU A 120 -2.23 -6.18 -1.04
CA LEU A 120 -2.04 -7.34 -1.91
C LEU A 120 -1.71 -8.56 -1.06
N HIS A 121 -2.60 -9.54 -1.08
CA HIS A 121 -2.46 -10.82 -0.38
C HIS A 121 -1.58 -11.80 -1.18
N ALA A 122 -1.07 -12.83 -0.50
CA ALA A 122 -0.19 -13.84 -1.11
C ALA A 122 -0.86 -14.69 -2.21
N ASP A 123 -2.20 -14.78 -2.21
CA ASP A 123 -2.96 -15.44 -3.27
C ASP A 123 -3.09 -14.58 -4.53
N GLY A 124 -2.73 -13.29 -4.45
CA GLY A 124 -2.85 -12.32 -5.53
C GLY A 124 -4.11 -11.47 -5.48
N THR A 125 -4.93 -11.60 -4.44
CA THR A 125 -6.07 -10.72 -4.21
C THR A 125 -5.59 -9.33 -3.78
N LEU A 126 -6.07 -8.28 -4.44
CA LEU A 126 -5.82 -6.89 -4.09
C LEU A 126 -7.09 -6.25 -3.52
N ASN A 127 -7.06 -5.86 -2.24
CA ASN A 127 -8.10 -5.02 -1.64
C ASN A 127 -7.62 -3.56 -1.64
N ALA A 128 -8.52 -2.62 -1.96
CA ALA A 128 -8.24 -1.19 -1.88
C ALA A 128 -9.40 -0.45 -1.19
N PHE A 129 -9.04 0.56 -0.40
CA PHE A 129 -9.96 1.41 0.38
C PHE A 129 -9.58 2.88 0.23
#